data_AF-A0A812J4N2-F1
#
_entry.id   AF-A0A812J4N2-F1
#
_cell.length_a   1.000
_cell.length_b   1.000
_cell.length_c   1.000
_cell.angle_alpha   90.00
_cell.angle_beta   90.00
_cell.angle_gamma   90.00
#
_symmetry.space_group_name_H-M   'P 1'
#
loop_
_entity.id
_entity.type
_entity.pdbx_description
1 polymer ?
#
loop_
_entity_poly.entity_id
_entity_poly.type
_entity_poly.pdbx_seq_one_letter_code
_entity_poly.pdbx_strand_id
1 'polypeptide(L)'
;MAFDTFVRLWVISEAAHNLHDLFLAPHIWWIYAQAPLFVAAFIFPSRLTAVLALVVRGAMYCVKAPYIWDSCVWAMFTDAAFVTAVLLYEKKDAVYACADLIRVQMGLFYFGAGFWKINEAFLDPRVSCASFFVASLLSFFPDDLIHRIPGGVGPLLAYSPHLTIAGEMVLGLCLLAPSRTAHGAGILLAGLLHYSIAITPFPNQVPTFGVICITRLFFVMPDAWVAACGEFLALPQTTSGLVLRICMGALVAGSVRFTSMPGFFLDWCLPVQTALCFLGARAVTIGSPPPKAKAPASKGIQHAVLWIAGFVLLLMTLSYVFLFQLLGILEVSAVAPFAVIRQHGGSNHLFMPTSLLQQWESTSHLDKFGGGIVRVTECTSDYMNAMYPSNCTDALPERVVALLREGGHIAQQFAPTVNLMLGPEIRAKIPHWQPSSGVPFPSYTVPALQLRRMVAEARATNEKFTLEYEHLPGRVGDETWRQTAVASWVRLEEDGKGGRQCLMRRDAKAAWTPCSQDELVLQPAPEGLLMKIMLFFPYPIIPGLDTLPCLD
;
A
#
# COMPACT_ATOMS: atom_id res chain seq x y z
N MET A 1 -23.74 21.89 -3.55
CA MET A 1 -23.46 21.03 -4.71
C MET A 1 -22.10 20.36 -4.61
N ALA A 2 -20.96 21.01 -4.85
CA ALA A 2 -19.64 20.35 -4.80
C ALA A 2 -19.37 19.59 -3.49
N PHE A 3 -19.62 20.24 -2.34
CA PHE A 3 -19.53 19.58 -1.03
C PHE A 3 -20.44 18.35 -0.92
N ASP A 4 -21.71 18.46 -1.32
CA ASP A 4 -22.68 17.37 -1.20
C ASP A 4 -22.30 16.18 -2.08
N THR A 5 -21.87 16.46 -3.31
CA THR A 5 -21.40 15.45 -4.26
C THR A 5 -20.17 14.75 -3.73
N PHE A 6 -19.16 15.49 -3.25
CA PHE A 6 -17.96 14.90 -2.68
C PHE A 6 -18.27 14.01 -1.49
N VAL A 7 -19.03 14.50 -0.50
CA VAL A 7 -19.34 13.73 0.71
C VAL A 7 -20.07 12.44 0.35
N ARG A 8 -20.98 12.45 -0.62
CA ARG A 8 -21.68 11.24 -1.07
C ARG A 8 -20.75 10.26 -1.78
N LEU A 9 -19.88 10.72 -2.67
CA LEU A 9 -18.88 9.87 -3.32
C LEU A 9 -17.90 9.29 -2.31
N TRP A 10 -17.44 10.10 -1.36
CA TRP A 10 -16.60 9.68 -0.25
C TRP A 10 -17.29 8.58 0.57
N VAL A 11 -18.53 8.77 1.01
CA VAL A 11 -19.27 7.74 1.74
C VAL A 11 -19.38 6.43 0.93
N ILE A 12 -19.72 6.50 -0.36
CA ILE A 12 -19.82 5.30 -1.20
C ILE A 12 -18.47 4.57 -1.25
N SER A 13 -17.38 5.32 -1.47
CA SER A 13 -16.03 4.76 -1.55
C SER A 13 -15.56 4.13 -0.23
N GLU A 14 -15.78 4.82 0.90
CA GLU A 14 -15.41 4.31 2.22
C GLU A 14 -16.32 3.17 2.68
N ALA A 15 -17.60 3.14 2.26
CA ALA A 15 -18.48 2.02 2.52
C ALA A 15 -18.02 0.76 1.78
N ALA A 16 -17.62 0.87 0.51
CA ALA A 16 -17.05 -0.24 -0.24
C ALA A 16 -15.74 -0.75 0.40
N HIS A 17 -14.87 0.19 0.80
CA HIS A 17 -13.65 -0.15 1.52
C HIS A 17 -13.94 -0.80 2.88
N ASN A 18 -14.96 -0.35 3.62
CA ASN A 18 -15.37 -0.95 4.88
C ASN A 18 -15.93 -2.36 4.72
N LEU A 19 -16.69 -2.60 3.65
CA LEU A 19 -17.18 -3.94 3.33
C LEU A 19 -16.03 -4.89 2.97
N HIS A 20 -14.98 -4.37 2.35
CA HIS A 20 -13.74 -5.11 2.13
C HIS A 20 -13.05 -5.41 3.48
N ASP A 21 -12.89 -4.39 4.34
CA ASP A 21 -12.28 -4.48 5.68
C ASP A 21 -13.04 -5.36 6.68
N LEU A 22 -14.34 -5.61 6.50
CA LEU A 22 -15.17 -6.47 7.38
C LEU A 22 -14.55 -7.85 7.57
N PHE A 23 -13.87 -8.34 6.54
CA PHE A 23 -13.22 -9.64 6.56
C PHE A 23 -11.75 -9.56 6.98
N LEU A 24 -11.20 -8.33 7.12
CA LEU A 24 -9.77 -8.08 7.33
C LEU A 24 -9.41 -7.64 8.76
N ALA A 25 -10.35 -7.09 9.54
CA ALA A 25 -10.02 -6.55 10.86
C ALA A 25 -10.65 -7.35 12.02
N PRO A 26 -9.90 -7.69 13.08
CA PRO A 26 -10.43 -8.36 14.28
C PRO A 26 -11.37 -7.49 15.15
N HIS A 27 -11.67 -6.26 14.72
CA HIS A 27 -12.42 -5.25 15.47
C HIS A 27 -13.63 -4.73 14.69
N ILE A 28 -14.57 -5.63 14.41
CA ILE A 28 -15.81 -5.37 13.64
C ILE A 28 -16.69 -4.24 14.22
N TRP A 29 -16.54 -3.92 15.50
CA TRP A 29 -17.38 -2.93 16.20
C TRP A 29 -17.25 -1.51 15.66
N TRP A 30 -16.10 -1.12 15.10
CA TRP A 30 -15.93 0.19 14.46
C TRP A 30 -16.83 0.38 13.25
N ILE A 31 -17.12 -0.70 12.52
CA ILE A 31 -17.94 -0.66 11.31
C ILE A 31 -19.39 -0.35 11.68
N TYR A 32 -19.89 -0.95 12.78
CA TYR A 32 -21.20 -0.62 13.31
C TYR A 32 -21.28 0.82 13.83
N ALA A 33 -20.20 1.37 14.39
CA ALA A 33 -20.15 2.77 14.81
C ALA A 33 -20.09 3.75 13.62
N GLN A 34 -19.44 3.39 12.52
CA GLN A 34 -19.31 4.22 11.32
C GLN A 34 -20.57 4.21 10.44
N ALA A 35 -21.27 3.08 10.34
CA ALA A 35 -22.41 2.93 9.43
C ALA A 35 -23.51 4.01 9.63
N PRO A 36 -23.96 4.34 10.86
CA PRO A 36 -24.93 5.41 11.07
C PRO A 36 -24.42 6.79 10.62
N LEU A 37 -23.14 7.08 10.84
CA LEU A 37 -22.52 8.34 10.42
C LEU A 37 -22.42 8.42 8.89
N PHE A 38 -22.10 7.31 8.23
CA PHE A 38 -22.04 7.22 6.78
C PHE A 38 -23.43 7.42 6.17
N VAL A 39 -24.44 6.73 6.70
CA VAL A 39 -25.84 6.91 6.27
C VAL A 39 -26.29 8.36 6.47
N ALA A 40 -26.00 8.96 7.63
CA ALA A 40 -26.34 10.35 7.90
C ALA A 40 -25.63 11.33 6.96
N ALA A 41 -24.32 11.14 6.72
CA ALA A 41 -23.53 11.98 5.80
C ALA A 41 -23.98 11.82 4.34
N PHE A 42 -24.42 10.62 3.93
CA PHE A 42 -24.91 10.34 2.59
C PHE A 42 -26.27 10.99 2.31
N ILE A 43 -27.24 10.76 3.22
CA ILE A 43 -28.61 11.26 3.07
C ILE A 43 -28.64 12.78 3.28
N PHE A 44 -28.02 13.25 4.38
CA PHE A 44 -28.02 14.65 4.81
C PHE A 44 -26.58 15.18 4.90
N PRO A 45 -25.90 15.41 3.76
CA PRO A 45 -24.55 15.96 3.77
C PRO A 45 -24.57 17.35 4.42
N SER A 46 -23.94 17.46 5.59
CA SER A 46 -23.80 18.68 6.37
C SER A 46 -22.37 18.79 6.86
N ARG A 47 -21.95 19.99 7.29
CA ARG A 47 -20.61 20.20 7.87
C ARG A 47 -20.38 19.26 9.06
N LEU A 48 -21.39 19.13 9.93
CA LEU A 48 -21.32 18.28 11.12
C LEU A 48 -21.22 16.80 10.77
N THR A 49 -22.13 16.29 9.94
CA THR A 49 -22.15 14.86 9.56
C THR A 49 -20.88 14.47 8.82
N ALA A 50 -20.36 15.32 7.94
CA ALA A 50 -19.09 15.09 7.25
C ALA A 50 -17.90 15.07 8.22
N VAL A 51 -17.75 16.09 9.07
CA VAL A 51 -16.62 16.16 10.02
C VAL A 51 -16.64 14.98 10.98
N LEU A 52 -17.79 14.64 11.56
CA LEU A 52 -17.88 13.49 12.47
C LEU A 52 -17.52 12.18 11.77
N ALA A 53 -18.03 11.94 10.55
CA ALA A 53 -17.72 10.73 9.80
C ALA A 53 -16.22 10.63 9.46
N LEU A 54 -15.60 11.72 8.99
CA LEU A 54 -14.18 11.79 8.64
C LEU A 54 -13.27 11.63 9.86
N VAL A 55 -13.58 12.28 10.98
CA VAL A 55 -12.79 12.19 12.23
C VAL A 55 -12.87 10.79 12.83
N VAL A 56 -14.06 10.20 12.90
CA VAL A 56 -14.21 8.81 13.39
C VAL A 56 -13.48 7.83 12.47
N ARG A 57 -13.49 8.08 11.15
CA ARG A 57 -12.72 7.28 10.18
C ARG A 57 -11.21 7.39 10.43
N GLY A 58 -10.68 8.60 10.55
CA GLY A 58 -9.26 8.84 10.82
C GLY A 58 -8.81 8.25 12.17
N ALA A 59 -9.65 8.37 13.21
CA ALA A 59 -9.38 7.75 14.51
C ALA A 59 -9.29 6.21 14.40
N MET A 60 -10.16 5.58 13.61
CA MET A 60 -10.10 4.15 13.35
C MET A 60 -8.78 3.75 12.66
N TYR A 61 -8.31 4.51 11.67
CA TYR A 61 -7.01 4.24 11.04
C TYR A 61 -5.85 4.38 12.04
N CYS A 62 -5.87 5.37 12.93
CA CYS A 62 -4.86 5.51 14.00
C CYS A 62 -4.87 4.32 14.98
N VAL A 63 -6.06 3.78 15.28
CA VAL A 63 -6.21 2.58 16.13
C VAL A 63 -5.68 1.34 15.42
N LYS A 64 -5.98 1.16 14.13
CA LYS A 64 -5.51 0.03 13.31
C LYS A 64 -4.01 0.07 13.01
N ALA A 65 -3.40 1.25 12.92
CA ALA A 65 -1.96 1.40 12.67
C ALA A 65 -1.12 0.53 13.63
N PRO A 66 -0.05 -0.11 13.16
CA PRO A 66 0.58 0.06 11.85
C PRO A 66 -0.05 -0.81 10.74
N TYR A 67 -1.02 -1.67 11.09
CA TYR A 67 -1.70 -2.56 10.16
C TYR A 67 -2.82 -1.81 9.42
N ILE A 68 -2.43 -0.79 8.65
CA ILE A 68 -3.30 -0.11 7.69
C ILE A 68 -2.64 -0.08 6.31
N TRP A 69 -3.45 -0.10 5.26
CA TRP A 69 -2.98 0.15 3.92
C TRP A 69 -2.40 1.56 3.82
N ASP A 70 -1.42 1.73 2.95
CA ASP A 70 -0.87 3.06 2.67
C ASP A 70 -1.96 4.04 2.17
N SER A 71 -2.91 3.58 1.36
CA SER A 71 -4.04 4.40 0.92
C SER A 71 -4.85 4.98 2.09
N CYS A 72 -4.89 4.30 3.24
CA CYS A 72 -5.52 4.83 4.45
C CYS A 72 -4.74 6.03 5.03
N VAL A 73 -3.40 6.04 4.93
CA VAL A 73 -2.57 7.17 5.35
C VAL A 73 -2.80 8.38 4.45
N TRP A 74 -2.87 8.17 3.13
CA TRP A 74 -3.23 9.24 2.19
C TRP A 74 -4.62 9.78 2.43
N ALA A 75 -5.59 8.88 2.66
CA ALA A 75 -6.93 9.27 3.04
C ALA A 75 -6.89 10.17 4.28
N MET A 76 -6.14 9.81 5.33
CA MET A 76 -6.00 10.68 6.52
C MET A 76 -5.45 12.08 6.19
N PHE A 77 -4.43 12.20 5.34
CA PHE A 77 -3.85 13.50 4.98
C PHE A 77 -4.81 14.37 4.16
N THR A 78 -5.47 13.79 3.15
CA THR A 78 -6.42 14.52 2.31
C THR A 78 -7.71 14.83 3.04
N ASP A 79 -8.17 13.91 3.89
CA ASP A 79 -9.40 14.07 4.68
C ASP A 79 -9.18 15.11 5.78
N ALA A 80 -7.98 15.18 6.39
CA ALA A 80 -7.62 16.25 7.32
C ALA A 80 -7.62 17.64 6.65
N ALA A 81 -7.12 17.74 5.41
CA ALA A 81 -7.20 18.97 4.62
C ALA A 81 -8.66 19.39 4.39
N PHE A 82 -9.52 18.43 4.01
CA PHE A 82 -10.94 18.69 3.80
C PHE A 82 -11.66 19.06 5.10
N VAL A 83 -11.46 18.33 6.21
CA VAL A 83 -12.03 18.64 7.53
C VAL A 83 -11.65 20.06 7.95
N THR A 84 -10.38 20.44 7.80
CA THR A 84 -9.91 21.78 8.14
C THR A 84 -10.66 22.85 7.33
N ALA A 85 -10.81 22.65 6.02
CA ALA A 85 -11.58 23.57 5.18
C ALA A 85 -13.07 23.62 5.56
N VAL A 86 -13.67 22.47 5.89
CA VAL A 86 -15.07 22.40 6.34
C VAL A 86 -15.29 23.11 7.66
N LEU A 87 -14.33 23.11 8.58
CA LEU A 87 -14.41 23.84 9.85
C LEU A 87 -14.26 25.35 9.68
N LEU A 88 -13.45 25.80 8.72
CA LEU A 88 -13.12 27.21 8.54
C LEU A 88 -14.04 27.96 7.57
N TYR A 89 -14.57 27.28 6.55
CA TYR A 89 -15.34 27.89 5.47
C TYR A 89 -16.81 27.47 5.46
N GLU A 90 -17.64 28.25 4.77
CA GLU A 90 -19.00 27.83 4.48
C GLU A 90 -19.03 26.55 3.65
N LYS A 91 -20.11 25.79 3.80
CA LYS A 91 -20.34 24.51 3.11
C LYS A 91 -20.10 24.61 1.59
N LYS A 92 -20.47 25.73 0.96
CA LYS A 92 -20.34 25.94 -0.49
C LYS A 92 -18.89 26.16 -0.95
N ASP A 93 -18.01 26.61 -0.05
CA ASP A 93 -16.63 27.03 -0.36
C ASP A 93 -15.59 26.02 0.11
N ALA A 94 -15.91 25.16 1.08
CA ALA A 94 -14.97 24.22 1.71
C ALA A 94 -14.19 23.33 0.72
N VAL A 95 -14.84 22.83 -0.33
CA VAL A 95 -14.19 22.02 -1.37
C VAL A 95 -13.11 22.82 -2.11
N TYR A 96 -13.44 24.04 -2.55
CA TYR A 96 -12.52 24.85 -3.34
C TYR A 96 -11.38 25.41 -2.47
N ALA A 97 -11.63 25.63 -1.18
CA ALA A 97 -10.62 26.12 -0.25
C ALA A 97 -9.45 25.14 -0.06
N CYS A 98 -9.68 23.82 -0.14
CA CYS A 98 -8.63 22.81 0.00
C CYS A 98 -8.24 22.10 -1.31
N ALA A 99 -8.92 22.41 -2.42
CA ALA A 99 -8.74 21.71 -3.70
C ALA A 99 -7.28 21.66 -4.17
N ASP A 100 -6.58 22.81 -4.14
CA ASP A 100 -5.18 22.88 -4.55
C ASP A 100 -4.24 22.11 -3.62
N LEU A 101 -4.48 22.16 -2.30
CA LEU A 101 -3.69 21.40 -1.34
C LEU A 101 -3.81 19.90 -1.60
N ILE A 102 -5.03 19.38 -1.71
CA ILE A 102 -5.27 17.95 -1.96
C ILE A 102 -4.70 17.54 -3.33
N ARG A 103 -4.85 18.38 -4.36
CA ARG A 103 -4.23 18.14 -5.68
C ARG A 103 -2.70 18.03 -5.57
N VAL A 104 -2.06 18.93 -4.83
CA VAL A 104 -0.60 18.89 -4.62
C VAL A 104 -0.21 17.63 -3.84
N GLN A 105 -0.96 17.26 -2.80
CA GLN A 105 -0.71 16.03 -2.06
C GLN A 105 -0.78 14.79 -2.96
N MET A 106 -1.82 14.67 -3.79
CA MET A 106 -1.96 13.58 -4.76
C MET A 106 -0.85 13.62 -5.83
N GLY A 107 -0.48 14.80 -6.33
CA GLY A 107 0.60 14.94 -7.29
C GLY A 107 1.96 14.51 -6.73
N LEU A 108 2.27 14.89 -5.48
CA LEU A 108 3.48 14.47 -4.77
C LEU A 108 3.49 12.97 -4.48
N PHE A 109 2.33 12.39 -4.13
CA PHE A 109 2.17 10.95 -3.98
C PHE A 109 2.62 10.20 -5.23
N TYR A 110 2.00 10.47 -6.39
CA TYR A 110 2.32 9.72 -7.61
C TYR A 110 3.73 10.00 -8.12
N PHE A 111 4.20 11.25 -8.02
CA PHE A 111 5.58 11.56 -8.38
C PHE A 111 6.57 10.79 -7.50
N GLY A 112 6.34 10.78 -6.19
CA GLY A 112 7.14 10.01 -5.24
C GLY A 112 7.11 8.52 -5.53
N ALA A 113 5.94 7.96 -5.89
CA ALA A 113 5.78 6.54 -6.20
C ALA A 113 6.66 6.09 -7.37
N GLY A 114 6.74 6.90 -8.43
CA GLY A 114 7.62 6.63 -9.55
C GLY A 114 9.09 6.89 -9.22
N PHE A 115 9.38 7.93 -8.44
CA PHE A 115 10.74 8.28 -8.05
C PHE A 115 11.44 7.16 -7.27
N TRP A 116 10.78 6.62 -6.24
CA TRP A 116 11.39 5.58 -5.39
C TRP A 116 11.49 4.20 -6.06
N LYS A 117 10.76 3.99 -7.16
CA LYS A 117 10.94 2.85 -8.07
C LYS A 117 12.20 2.93 -8.91
N ILE A 118 12.94 4.03 -8.90
CA ILE A 118 14.24 4.15 -9.58
C ILE A 118 15.34 3.49 -8.72
N ASN A 119 15.25 2.17 -8.60
CA ASN A 119 16.14 1.34 -7.80
C ASN A 119 16.51 0.05 -8.54
N GLU A 120 17.61 -0.59 -8.12
CA GLU A 120 18.20 -1.76 -8.78
C GLU A 120 17.23 -2.94 -8.90
N ALA A 121 16.45 -3.22 -7.85
CA ALA A 121 15.53 -4.35 -7.83
C ALA A 121 14.31 -4.12 -8.73
N PHE A 122 13.71 -2.94 -8.67
CA PHE A 122 12.55 -2.63 -9.50
C PHE A 122 12.90 -2.59 -10.99
N LEU A 123 14.09 -2.08 -11.34
CA LEU A 123 14.57 -2.00 -12.72
C LEU A 123 15.07 -3.33 -13.27
N ASP A 124 15.26 -4.35 -12.43
CA ASP A 124 15.64 -5.69 -12.88
C ASP A 124 14.38 -6.50 -13.28
N PRO A 125 14.19 -6.77 -14.59
CA PRO A 125 13.00 -7.48 -15.06
C PRO A 125 12.96 -8.95 -14.65
N ARG A 126 14.03 -9.50 -14.04
CA ARG A 126 14.02 -10.85 -13.47
C ARG A 126 13.17 -10.95 -12.21
N VAL A 127 12.96 -9.81 -11.52
CA VAL A 127 12.37 -9.76 -10.17
C VAL A 127 11.31 -8.66 -9.99
N SER A 128 11.17 -7.75 -10.95
CA SER A 128 10.32 -6.57 -10.81
C SER A 128 8.83 -6.88 -10.64
N CYS A 129 8.20 -6.20 -9.69
CA CYS A 129 6.74 -6.23 -9.54
C CYS A 129 5.99 -5.68 -10.77
N ALA A 130 6.58 -4.77 -11.55
CA ALA A 130 5.94 -4.27 -12.77
C ALA A 130 5.69 -5.39 -13.79
N SER A 131 6.60 -6.35 -13.87
CA SER A 131 6.48 -7.51 -14.76
C SER A 131 5.33 -8.42 -14.32
N PHE A 132 5.09 -8.60 -13.01
CA PHE A 132 3.90 -9.29 -12.49
C PHE A 132 2.61 -8.64 -12.98
N PHE A 133 2.43 -7.34 -12.78
CA PHE A 133 1.20 -6.64 -13.19
C PHE A 133 0.95 -6.74 -14.69
N VAL A 134 1.98 -6.59 -15.51
CA VAL A 134 1.85 -6.71 -16.96
C VAL A 134 1.52 -8.16 -17.36
N ALA A 135 2.21 -9.17 -16.82
CA ALA A 135 1.89 -10.57 -17.07
C ALA A 135 0.46 -10.93 -16.63
N SER A 136 0.03 -10.43 -15.47
CA SER A 136 -1.32 -10.53 -14.95
C SER A 136 -2.36 -9.97 -15.92
N LEU A 137 -2.13 -8.79 -16.50
CA LEU A 137 -3.03 -8.21 -17.51
C LEU A 137 -3.02 -8.99 -18.83
N LEU A 138 -1.84 -9.43 -19.28
CA LEU A 138 -1.70 -10.24 -20.49
C LEU A 138 -2.44 -11.57 -20.38
N SER A 139 -2.55 -12.13 -19.17
CA SER A 139 -3.23 -13.41 -18.92
C SER A 139 -4.73 -13.41 -19.26
N PHE A 140 -5.35 -12.23 -19.46
CA PHE A 140 -6.73 -12.12 -19.94
C PHE A 140 -6.90 -12.25 -21.45
N PHE A 141 -5.84 -12.07 -22.23
CA PHE A 141 -5.91 -12.12 -23.69
C PHE A 141 -5.71 -13.53 -24.20
N PRO A 142 -6.30 -13.94 -25.34
CA PRO A 142 -6.07 -15.28 -25.90
C PRO A 142 -4.64 -15.43 -26.43
N ASP A 143 -4.11 -16.66 -26.44
CA ASP A 143 -2.72 -16.93 -26.81
C ASP A 143 -2.38 -16.42 -28.22
N ASP A 144 -3.30 -16.53 -29.17
CA ASP A 144 -3.09 -16.06 -30.54
C ASP A 144 -2.82 -14.55 -30.63
N LEU A 145 -3.37 -13.75 -29.71
CA LEU A 145 -3.07 -12.32 -29.64
C LEU A 145 -1.70 -12.07 -28.99
N ILE A 146 -1.36 -12.84 -27.95
CA ILE A 146 -0.07 -12.74 -27.25
C ILE A 146 1.08 -13.09 -28.21
N HIS A 147 0.95 -14.18 -28.98
CA HIS A 147 1.97 -14.60 -29.95
C HIS A 147 2.17 -13.62 -31.12
N ARG A 148 1.24 -12.69 -31.34
CA ARG A 148 1.38 -11.62 -32.35
C ARG A 148 2.17 -10.41 -31.85
N ILE A 149 2.49 -10.33 -30.55
CA ILE A 149 3.30 -9.25 -30.01
C ILE A 149 4.70 -9.36 -30.63
N PRO A 150 5.21 -8.32 -31.32
CA PRO A 150 6.54 -8.36 -31.91
C PRO A 150 7.61 -8.59 -30.85
N GLY A 151 8.40 -9.66 -31.00
CA GLY A 151 9.41 -10.06 -30.01
C GLY A 151 8.87 -10.86 -28.82
N GLY A 152 7.60 -11.25 -28.83
CA GLY A 152 6.96 -12.00 -27.75
C GLY A 152 6.69 -11.15 -26.51
N VAL A 153 6.40 -11.82 -25.38
CA VAL A 153 6.11 -11.13 -24.11
C VAL A 153 7.36 -10.60 -23.41
N GLY A 154 8.53 -11.18 -23.71
CA GLY A 154 9.80 -10.85 -23.08
C GLY A 154 10.15 -9.36 -23.10
N PRO A 155 10.16 -8.68 -24.27
CA PRO A 155 10.43 -7.24 -24.34
C PRO A 155 9.42 -6.42 -23.53
N LEU A 156 8.13 -6.76 -23.58
CA LEU A 156 7.10 -6.02 -22.86
C LEU A 156 7.28 -6.15 -21.34
N LEU A 157 7.62 -7.35 -20.85
CA LEU A 157 7.94 -7.58 -19.43
C LEU A 157 9.27 -6.95 -19.01
N ALA A 158 10.24 -6.87 -19.93
CA ALA A 158 11.53 -6.23 -19.68
C ALA A 158 11.42 -4.70 -19.58
N TYR A 159 10.54 -4.08 -20.37
CA TYR A 159 10.32 -2.64 -20.36
C TYR A 159 9.27 -2.17 -19.33
N SER A 160 8.50 -3.08 -18.74
CA SER A 160 7.43 -2.72 -17.78
C SER A 160 7.90 -1.88 -16.58
N PRO A 161 9.12 -2.05 -16.01
CA PRO A 161 9.57 -1.20 -14.91
C PRO A 161 9.72 0.26 -15.33
N HIS A 162 10.32 0.49 -16.50
CA HIS A 162 10.53 1.83 -17.05
C HIS A 162 9.20 2.52 -17.37
N LEU A 163 8.25 1.79 -17.95
CA LEU A 163 6.91 2.31 -18.24
C LEU A 163 6.17 2.68 -16.96
N THR A 164 6.28 1.87 -15.91
CA THR A 164 5.67 2.15 -14.61
C THR A 164 6.25 3.41 -13.98
N ILE A 165 7.58 3.53 -13.91
CA ILE A 165 8.27 4.73 -13.39
C ILE A 165 7.82 5.98 -14.15
N ALA A 166 7.91 5.93 -15.48
CA ALA A 166 7.52 7.06 -16.33
C ALA A 166 6.04 7.41 -16.15
N GLY A 167 5.16 6.41 -16.13
CA GLY A 167 3.71 6.57 -15.98
C GLY A 167 3.34 7.27 -14.68
N GLU A 168 3.88 6.81 -13.54
CA GLU A 168 3.62 7.39 -12.22
C GLU A 168 4.20 8.81 -12.10
N MET A 169 5.43 9.04 -12.58
CA MET A 169 6.03 10.38 -12.55
C MET A 169 5.28 11.37 -13.45
N VAL A 170 4.92 10.98 -14.68
CA VAL A 170 4.15 11.83 -15.60
C VAL A 170 2.77 12.14 -15.03
N LEU A 171 2.09 11.15 -14.46
CA LEU A 171 0.81 11.35 -13.76
C LEU A 171 0.98 12.40 -12.65
N GLY A 172 1.97 12.25 -11.77
CA GLY A 172 2.24 13.20 -10.69
C GLY A 172 2.52 14.61 -11.20
N LEU A 173 3.37 14.74 -12.22
CA LEU A 173 3.67 16.02 -12.88
C LEU A 173 2.43 16.65 -13.53
N CYS A 174 1.58 15.84 -14.16
CA CYS A 174 0.32 16.27 -14.76
C CYS A 174 -0.64 16.87 -13.71
N LEU A 175 -0.70 16.29 -12.51
CA LEU A 175 -1.51 16.81 -11.40
C LEU A 175 -0.89 18.07 -10.77
N LEU A 176 0.44 18.18 -10.74
CA LEU A 176 1.15 19.34 -10.19
C LEU A 176 1.17 20.55 -11.14
N ALA A 177 1.17 20.30 -12.45
CA ALA A 177 1.20 21.34 -13.48
C ALA A 177 0.01 22.32 -13.34
N PRO A 178 0.17 23.61 -13.64
CA PRO A 178 -0.93 24.58 -13.56
C PRO A 178 -1.98 24.42 -14.69
N SER A 179 -1.77 23.49 -15.62
CA SER A 179 -2.60 23.31 -16.80
C SER A 179 -3.77 22.37 -16.53
N ARG A 180 -4.97 22.79 -16.91
CA ARG A 180 -6.19 21.97 -16.80
C ARG A 180 -6.18 20.75 -17.71
N THR A 181 -5.57 20.89 -18.89
CA THR A 181 -5.39 19.74 -19.79
C THR A 181 -4.46 18.72 -19.14
N ALA A 182 -3.40 19.18 -18.48
CA ALA A 182 -2.52 18.31 -17.71
C ALA A 182 -3.25 17.66 -16.53
N HIS A 183 -4.05 18.42 -15.78
CA HIS A 183 -4.90 17.85 -14.72
C HIS A 183 -5.82 16.73 -15.25
N GLY A 184 -6.48 16.97 -16.39
CA GLY A 184 -7.34 15.97 -17.03
C GLY A 184 -6.55 14.71 -17.43
N ALA A 185 -5.36 14.89 -18.01
CA ALA A 185 -4.46 13.77 -18.29
C ALA A 185 -4.06 13.00 -17.02
N GLY A 186 -3.74 13.71 -15.93
CA GLY A 186 -3.42 13.11 -14.64
C GLY A 186 -4.58 12.28 -14.07
N ILE A 187 -5.82 12.77 -14.17
CA ILE A 187 -7.03 12.01 -13.75
C ILE A 187 -7.19 10.74 -14.59
N LEU A 188 -7.05 10.83 -15.91
CA LEU A 188 -7.18 9.67 -16.81
C LEU A 188 -6.06 8.64 -16.58
N LEU A 189 -4.82 9.09 -16.43
CA LEU A 189 -3.67 8.22 -16.14
C LEU A 189 -3.82 7.53 -14.79
N ALA A 190 -4.28 8.24 -13.75
CA ALA A 190 -4.54 7.66 -12.45
C ALA A 190 -5.69 6.63 -12.49
N GLY A 191 -6.76 6.95 -13.21
CA GLY A 191 -7.87 6.03 -13.44
C GLY A 191 -7.40 4.75 -14.16
N LEU A 192 -6.60 4.90 -15.22
CA LEU A 192 -6.03 3.77 -15.96
C LEU A 192 -5.11 2.92 -15.08
N LEU A 193 -4.11 3.54 -14.43
CA LEU A 193 -3.14 2.85 -13.57
C LEU A 193 -3.85 2.02 -12.48
N HIS A 194 -4.72 2.67 -11.71
CA HIS A 194 -5.40 1.98 -10.63
C HIS A 194 -6.41 0.96 -11.12
N TYR A 195 -7.09 1.20 -12.25
CA TYR A 195 -8.02 0.21 -12.80
C TYR A 195 -7.29 -1.02 -13.31
N SER A 196 -6.14 -0.83 -13.98
CA SER A 196 -5.26 -1.92 -14.41
C SER A 196 -4.80 -2.78 -13.23
N ILE A 197 -4.39 -2.17 -12.11
CA ILE A 197 -4.05 -2.91 -10.87
C ILE A 197 -5.28 -3.61 -10.28
N ALA A 198 -6.44 -2.94 -10.27
CA ALA A 198 -7.66 -3.49 -9.67
C ALA A 198 -8.19 -4.76 -10.37
N ILE A 199 -7.99 -4.88 -11.69
CA ILE A 199 -8.46 -6.03 -12.46
C ILE A 199 -7.47 -7.18 -12.52
N THR A 200 -6.24 -7.05 -12.01
CA THR A 200 -5.32 -8.20 -11.97
C THR A 200 -5.86 -9.29 -11.05
N PRO A 201 -5.56 -10.57 -11.31
CA PRO A 201 -5.91 -11.65 -10.40
C PRO A 201 -5.16 -11.51 -9.05
N PHE A 202 -5.71 -12.10 -8.00
CA PHE A 202 -5.03 -12.32 -6.72
C PHE A 202 -3.65 -12.98 -6.95
N PRO A 203 -2.62 -12.61 -6.18
CA PRO A 203 -2.60 -11.67 -5.04
C PRO A 203 -2.53 -10.18 -5.43
N ASN A 204 -2.34 -9.86 -6.70
CA ASN A 204 -2.09 -8.49 -7.19
C ASN A 204 -3.34 -7.58 -7.23
N GLN A 205 -4.52 -8.14 -6.97
CA GLN A 205 -5.78 -7.40 -6.97
C GLN A 205 -5.87 -6.43 -5.78
N VAL A 206 -5.61 -5.14 -6.01
CA VAL A 206 -5.69 -4.09 -4.95
C VAL A 206 -6.67 -2.95 -5.29
N PRO A 207 -7.99 -3.22 -5.43
CA PRO A 207 -8.98 -2.20 -5.79
C PRO A 207 -9.26 -1.19 -4.66
N THR A 208 -9.02 -1.57 -3.39
CA THR A 208 -9.20 -0.69 -2.23
C THR A 208 -8.39 0.59 -2.33
N PHE A 209 -7.14 0.49 -2.81
CA PHE A 209 -6.25 1.62 -3.01
C PHE A 209 -6.79 2.57 -4.10
N GLY A 210 -7.20 2.00 -5.24
CA GLY A 210 -7.70 2.75 -6.38
C GLY A 210 -8.97 3.54 -6.07
N VAL A 211 -9.93 2.92 -5.38
CA VAL A 211 -11.16 3.58 -4.92
C VAL A 211 -10.87 4.80 -4.06
N ILE A 212 -9.95 4.67 -3.09
CA ILE A 212 -9.57 5.79 -2.23
C ILE A 212 -8.98 6.92 -3.06
N CYS A 213 -8.00 6.62 -3.93
CA CYS A 213 -7.28 7.64 -4.70
C CYS A 213 -8.19 8.38 -5.69
N ILE A 214 -8.99 7.65 -6.48
CA ILE A 214 -9.82 8.25 -7.52
C ILE A 214 -10.90 9.16 -6.91
N THR A 215 -11.46 8.81 -5.75
CA THR A 215 -12.38 9.70 -5.03
C THR A 215 -11.73 11.05 -4.69
N ARG A 216 -10.45 11.09 -4.33
CA ARG A 216 -9.73 12.33 -4.01
C ARG A 216 -9.35 13.13 -5.26
N LEU A 217 -9.32 12.51 -6.44
CA LEU A 217 -9.17 13.23 -7.72
C LEU A 217 -10.38 14.13 -8.04
N PHE A 218 -11.48 14.00 -7.30
CA PHE A 218 -12.59 14.98 -7.31
C PHE A 218 -12.08 16.42 -7.12
N PHE A 219 -11.13 16.63 -6.21
CA PHE A 219 -10.60 17.95 -5.86
C PHE A 219 -9.81 18.62 -6.99
N VAL A 220 -9.36 17.85 -7.99
CA VAL A 220 -8.61 18.37 -9.14
C VAL A 220 -9.52 19.16 -10.08
N MET A 221 -10.78 18.74 -10.24
CA MET A 221 -11.78 19.37 -11.12
C MET A 221 -13.21 19.33 -10.53
N PRO A 222 -13.48 19.94 -9.36
CA PRO A 222 -14.72 19.72 -8.61
C PRO A 222 -16.00 20.01 -9.41
N ASP A 223 -16.01 21.11 -10.17
CA ASP A 223 -17.17 21.52 -10.97
C ASP A 223 -17.50 20.49 -12.06
N ALA A 224 -16.48 19.91 -12.69
CA ALA A 224 -16.66 18.93 -13.75
C ALA A 224 -17.18 17.59 -13.20
N TRP A 225 -16.70 17.18 -12.03
CA TRP A 225 -17.24 16.02 -11.32
C TRP A 225 -18.68 16.22 -10.89
N VAL A 226 -19.04 17.39 -10.36
CA VAL A 226 -20.44 17.74 -10.03
C VAL A 226 -21.33 17.64 -11.27
N ALA A 227 -20.87 18.18 -12.41
CA ALA A 227 -21.60 18.09 -13.67
C ALA A 227 -21.76 16.64 -14.14
N ALA A 228 -20.70 15.83 -14.11
CA ALA A 228 -20.74 14.41 -14.47
C ALA A 228 -21.72 13.62 -13.60
N CYS A 229 -21.70 13.83 -12.28
CA CYS A 229 -22.68 13.23 -11.37
C CYS A 229 -24.10 13.76 -11.60
N GLY A 230 -24.24 15.05 -11.94
CA GLY A 230 -25.53 15.64 -12.29
C GLY A 230 -26.15 15.02 -13.54
N GLU A 231 -25.37 14.85 -14.61
CA GLU A 231 -25.79 14.12 -15.81
C GLU A 231 -26.17 12.68 -15.50
N PHE A 232 -25.39 12.00 -14.66
CA PHE A 232 -25.69 10.65 -14.21
C PHE A 232 -26.98 10.56 -13.39
N LEU A 233 -27.37 11.60 -12.63
CA LEU A 233 -28.56 11.59 -11.77
C LEU A 233 -29.83 12.16 -12.45
N ALA A 234 -29.71 12.93 -13.53
CA ALA A 234 -30.84 13.53 -14.25
C ALA A 234 -31.73 12.48 -14.97
N LEU A 235 -32.68 11.86 -14.25
CA LEU A 235 -33.72 10.99 -14.79
C LEU A 235 -34.85 11.81 -15.46
N PRO A 236 -35.46 11.32 -16.54
CA PRO A 236 -34.90 10.91 -17.83
C PRO A 236 -34.90 12.12 -18.78
N GLN A 237 -34.00 13.09 -18.56
CA GLN A 237 -34.08 14.39 -19.27
C GLN A 237 -33.06 14.54 -20.40
N THR A 238 -32.03 13.69 -20.48
CA THR A 238 -30.97 13.82 -21.51
C THR A 238 -30.51 12.46 -22.07
N THR A 239 -30.24 12.42 -23.38
CA THR A 239 -29.70 11.24 -24.07
C THR A 239 -28.30 10.88 -23.58
N SER A 240 -27.47 11.89 -23.27
CA SER A 240 -26.12 11.69 -22.72
C SER A 240 -26.14 11.01 -21.36
N GLY A 241 -27.04 11.42 -20.45
CA GLY A 241 -27.22 10.78 -19.15
C GLY A 241 -27.67 9.32 -19.27
N LEU A 242 -28.57 9.01 -20.22
CA LEU A 242 -29.00 7.63 -20.48
C LEU A 242 -27.85 6.75 -20.98
N VAL A 243 -27.08 7.23 -21.97
CA VAL A 243 -25.92 6.50 -22.50
C VAL A 243 -24.88 6.26 -21.41
N LEU A 244 -24.56 7.29 -20.61
CA LEU A 244 -23.62 7.18 -19.50
C LEU A 244 -24.02 6.08 -18.53
N ARG A 245 -25.30 6.00 -18.15
CA ARG A 245 -25.82 4.95 -17.25
C ARG A 245 -25.75 3.56 -17.84
N ILE A 246 -26.14 3.39 -19.10
CA ILE A 246 -26.10 2.08 -19.77
C ILE A 246 -24.66 1.59 -19.86
N CYS A 247 -23.75 2.43 -20.35
CA CYS A 247 -22.33 2.09 -20.48
C CYS A 247 -21.70 1.79 -19.12
N MET A 248 -21.90 2.67 -18.13
CA MET A 248 -21.35 2.49 -16.79
C MET A 248 -21.96 1.25 -16.12
N GLY A 249 -23.27 1.05 -16.20
CA GLY A 249 -23.95 -0.11 -15.64
C GLY A 249 -23.47 -1.44 -16.23
N ALA A 250 -23.28 -1.50 -17.56
CA ALA A 250 -22.75 -2.67 -18.23
C ALA A 250 -21.31 -2.99 -17.78
N LEU A 251 -20.45 -1.98 -17.63
CA LEU A 251 -19.06 -2.16 -17.24
C LEU A 251 -18.90 -2.46 -15.75
N VAL A 252 -19.70 -1.84 -14.90
CA VAL A 252 -19.79 -2.17 -13.47
C VAL A 252 -20.24 -3.62 -13.31
N ALA A 253 -21.27 -4.07 -14.04
CA ALA A 253 -21.71 -5.46 -14.02
C ALA A 253 -20.63 -6.42 -14.56
N GLY A 254 -19.92 -6.02 -15.62
CA GLY A 254 -18.81 -6.80 -16.18
C GLY A 254 -17.62 -6.91 -15.21
N SER A 255 -17.32 -5.85 -14.46
CA SER A 255 -16.18 -5.78 -13.54
C SER A 255 -16.24 -6.82 -12.44
N VAL A 256 -17.45 -7.22 -12.01
CA VAL A 256 -17.67 -8.26 -11.00
C VAL A 256 -16.92 -9.56 -11.32
N ARG A 257 -16.77 -9.89 -12.61
CA ARG A 257 -16.09 -11.10 -13.08
C ARG A 257 -14.59 -11.14 -12.78
N PHE A 258 -13.96 -10.00 -12.49
CA PHE A 258 -12.56 -9.96 -12.10
C PHE A 258 -12.35 -10.11 -10.60
N THR A 259 -13.41 -10.26 -9.78
CA THR A 259 -13.24 -10.59 -8.37
C THR A 259 -12.49 -11.91 -8.24
N SER A 260 -11.34 -11.88 -7.57
CA SER A 260 -10.45 -13.04 -7.46
C SER A 260 -9.89 -13.24 -6.05
N MET A 261 -10.13 -12.31 -5.12
CA MET A 261 -9.63 -12.41 -3.75
C MET A 261 -10.25 -13.62 -3.01
N PRO A 262 -9.44 -14.52 -2.43
CA PRO A 262 -9.94 -15.69 -1.70
C PRO A 262 -10.88 -15.32 -0.56
N GLY A 263 -12.02 -16.02 -0.48
CA GLY A 263 -13.01 -15.82 0.58
C GLY A 263 -14.02 -14.69 0.33
N PHE A 264 -13.88 -13.91 -0.75
CA PHE A 264 -14.85 -12.90 -1.14
C PHE A 264 -15.80 -13.43 -2.22
N PHE A 265 -17.10 -13.28 -2.00
CA PHE A 265 -18.10 -13.50 -3.06
C PHE A 265 -18.10 -12.35 -4.09
N LEU A 266 -17.84 -11.13 -3.62
CA LEU A 266 -17.76 -9.92 -4.43
C LEU A 266 -16.86 -8.90 -3.74
N ASP A 267 -15.83 -8.42 -4.44
CA ASP A 267 -15.05 -7.26 -3.99
C ASP A 267 -15.73 -5.98 -4.46
N TRP A 268 -16.51 -5.35 -3.57
CA TRP A 268 -17.27 -4.13 -3.87
C TRP A 268 -16.40 -2.94 -4.27
N CYS A 269 -15.10 -2.94 -3.94
CA CYS A 269 -14.22 -1.87 -4.36
C CYS A 269 -14.09 -1.84 -5.89
N LEU A 270 -14.11 -2.99 -6.56
CA LEU A 270 -13.92 -3.05 -8.01
C LEU A 270 -15.10 -2.44 -8.82
N PRO A 271 -16.37 -2.78 -8.56
CA PRO A 271 -17.52 -2.10 -9.16
C PRO A 271 -17.52 -0.58 -8.88
N VAL A 272 -17.21 -0.18 -7.65
CA VAL A 272 -17.16 1.25 -7.27
C VAL A 272 -16.05 1.97 -8.01
N GLN A 273 -14.86 1.37 -8.10
CA GLN A 273 -13.74 1.93 -8.84
C GLN A 273 -14.07 2.09 -10.33
N THR A 274 -14.71 1.09 -10.93
CA THR A 274 -15.17 1.13 -12.32
C THR A 274 -16.08 2.34 -12.55
N ALA A 275 -17.07 2.54 -11.67
CA ALA A 275 -17.97 3.69 -11.75
C ALA A 275 -17.21 5.02 -11.59
N LEU A 276 -16.28 5.11 -10.63
CA LEU A 276 -15.48 6.30 -10.39
C LEU A 276 -14.55 6.63 -11.59
N CYS A 277 -13.93 5.64 -12.22
CA CYS A 277 -13.15 5.83 -13.45
C CYS A 277 -14.01 6.40 -14.58
N PHE A 278 -15.22 5.87 -14.75
CA PHE A 278 -16.18 6.37 -15.75
C PHE A 278 -16.61 7.81 -15.49
N LEU A 279 -16.95 8.13 -14.24
CA LEU A 279 -17.31 9.48 -13.83
C LEU A 279 -16.13 10.44 -13.98
N GLY A 280 -14.91 10.01 -13.64
CA GLY A 280 -13.69 10.78 -13.81
C GLY A 280 -13.39 11.07 -15.27
N ALA A 281 -13.46 10.06 -16.14
CA ALA A 281 -13.32 10.25 -17.59
C ALA A 281 -14.38 11.21 -18.13
N ARG A 282 -15.64 11.07 -17.69
CA ARG A 282 -16.71 11.99 -18.07
C ARG A 282 -16.43 13.41 -17.60
N ALA A 283 -15.99 13.60 -16.36
CA ALA A 283 -15.60 14.91 -15.83
C ALA A 283 -14.51 15.56 -16.68
N VAL A 284 -13.49 14.80 -17.11
CA VAL A 284 -12.45 15.30 -18.01
C VAL A 284 -13.02 15.75 -19.35
N THR A 285 -13.97 15.00 -19.94
CA THR A 285 -14.62 15.39 -21.21
C THR A 285 -15.51 16.62 -21.10
N ILE A 286 -16.20 16.80 -19.97
CA ILE A 286 -17.00 18.01 -19.70
C ILE A 286 -16.06 19.22 -19.57
N GLY A 287 -14.88 19.00 -18.98
CA GLY A 287 -13.93 20.04 -18.67
C GLY A 287 -14.39 20.92 -17.50
N SER A 288 -13.49 21.73 -16.97
CA SER A 288 -13.87 22.78 -16.03
C SER A 288 -14.02 24.10 -16.79
N PRO A 289 -15.13 24.85 -16.66
CA PRO A 289 -15.17 26.24 -17.15
C PRO A 289 -14.05 27.05 -16.49
N PRO A 290 -13.55 28.15 -17.09
CA PRO A 290 -12.59 29.06 -16.45
C PRO A 290 -13.02 29.33 -15.01
N PRO A 291 -12.12 29.42 -14.02
CA PRO A 291 -12.54 29.67 -12.66
C PRO A 291 -13.23 31.03 -12.70
N LYS A 292 -14.56 31.06 -12.59
CA LYS A 292 -15.23 32.27 -12.14
C LYS A 292 -14.61 32.50 -10.76
N ALA A 293 -13.90 33.61 -10.56
CA ALA A 293 -13.18 33.89 -9.32
C ALA A 293 -14.02 33.49 -8.10
N LYS A 294 -13.71 32.33 -7.51
CA LYS A 294 -14.54 31.65 -6.49
C LYS A 294 -13.73 31.21 -5.28
N ALA A 295 -12.40 31.31 -5.31
CA ALA A 295 -11.67 31.32 -4.06
C ALA A 295 -12.05 32.65 -3.38
N PRO A 296 -12.74 32.64 -2.23
CA PRO A 296 -12.96 33.88 -1.51
C PRO A 296 -11.58 34.49 -1.27
N ALA A 297 -11.39 35.74 -1.69
CA ALA A 297 -10.28 36.55 -1.23
C ALA A 297 -10.52 36.88 0.25
N SER A 298 -10.61 35.87 1.12
CA SER A 298 -10.80 36.05 2.54
C SER A 298 -9.45 36.45 3.12
N LYS A 299 -9.14 37.75 3.05
CA LYS A 299 -8.08 38.33 3.87
C LYS A 299 -8.59 38.30 5.31
N GLY A 300 -8.19 37.29 6.08
CA GLY A 300 -8.67 37.10 7.45
C GLY A 300 -8.05 35.90 8.17
N ILE A 301 -8.34 35.78 9.47
CA ILE A 301 -7.78 34.74 10.35
C ILE A 301 -8.05 33.33 9.81
N GLN A 302 -9.23 33.06 9.27
CA GLN A 302 -9.58 31.76 8.69
C GLN A 302 -8.61 31.34 7.57
N HIS A 303 -8.22 32.27 6.70
CA HIS A 303 -7.27 31.98 5.62
C HIS A 303 -5.85 31.76 6.15
N ALA A 304 -5.43 32.54 7.15
CA ALA A 304 -4.15 32.30 7.82
C ALA A 304 -4.10 30.92 8.48
N VAL A 305 -5.18 30.51 9.17
CA VAL A 305 -5.28 29.18 9.79
C VAL A 305 -5.25 28.08 8.72
N LEU A 306 -6.02 28.22 7.63
CA LEU A 306 -5.99 27.24 6.54
C LEU A 306 -4.60 27.16 5.89
N TRP A 307 -3.92 28.29 5.71
CA TRP A 307 -2.58 28.33 5.12
C TRP A 307 -1.55 27.64 6.02
N ILE A 308 -1.58 27.92 7.33
CA ILE A 308 -0.70 27.26 8.31
C ILE A 308 -1.01 25.75 8.35
N ALA A 309 -2.27 25.37 8.46
CA ALA A 309 -2.68 23.97 8.47
C ALA A 309 -2.29 23.27 7.16
N GLY A 310 -2.48 23.93 6.02
CA GLY A 310 -2.09 23.43 4.72
C GLY A 310 -0.58 23.26 4.58
N PHE A 311 0.22 24.20 5.11
CA PHE A 311 1.67 24.07 5.16
C PHE A 311 2.10 22.88 6.01
N VAL A 312 1.50 22.69 7.19
CA VAL A 312 1.79 21.54 8.06
C VAL A 312 1.42 20.22 7.37
N LEU A 313 0.24 20.14 6.76
CA LEU A 313 -0.20 18.94 6.03
C LEU A 313 0.69 18.63 4.83
N LEU A 314 1.16 19.66 4.12
CA LEU A 314 2.11 19.49 3.01
C LEU A 314 3.48 19.01 3.52
N LEU A 315 3.95 19.54 4.65
CA LEU A 315 5.19 19.07 5.28
C LEU A 315 5.05 17.61 5.74
N MET A 316 3.91 17.22 6.28
CA MET A 316 3.62 15.82 6.61
C MET A 316 3.64 14.94 5.36
N THR A 317 3.00 15.39 4.27
CA THR A 317 3.04 14.69 2.98
C THR A 317 4.47 14.54 2.45
N LEU A 318 5.27 15.60 2.43
CA LEU A 318 6.67 15.55 2.00
C LEU A 318 7.51 14.64 2.90
N SER A 319 7.26 14.70 4.20
CA SER A 319 7.96 13.84 5.16
C SER A 319 7.63 12.37 4.92
N TYR A 320 6.36 12.06 4.72
CA TYR A 320 5.90 10.71 4.44
C TYR A 320 6.45 10.16 3.12
N VAL A 321 6.43 10.98 2.05
CA VAL A 321 6.90 10.61 0.72
C VAL A 321 8.41 10.46 0.66
N PHE A 322 9.17 11.36 1.27
CA PHE A 322 10.63 11.40 1.07
C PHE A 322 11.41 11.15 2.36
N LEU A 323 11.10 11.88 3.43
CA LEU A 323 11.91 11.83 4.65
C LEU A 323 11.84 10.46 5.33
N PHE A 324 10.68 9.81 5.40
CA PHE A 324 10.52 8.54 6.09
C PHE A 324 11.26 7.40 5.38
N GLN A 325 11.36 7.46 4.05
CA GLN A 325 12.18 6.54 3.25
C GLN A 325 13.67 6.79 3.42
N LEU A 326 14.09 8.06 3.45
CA LEU A 326 15.47 8.43 3.75
C LEU A 326 15.88 7.90 5.12
N LEU A 327 15.03 8.06 6.12
CA LEU A 327 15.30 7.58 7.48
C LEU A 327 15.15 6.06 7.64
N GLY A 328 14.38 5.39 6.78
CA GLY A 328 14.02 3.97 6.89
C GLY A 328 13.23 3.63 8.14
N ILE A 329 12.19 4.43 8.42
CA ILE A 329 11.31 4.22 9.57
C ILE A 329 9.94 3.63 9.21
N LEU A 330 9.65 3.45 7.92
CA LEU A 330 8.36 2.97 7.45
C LEU A 330 8.49 2.25 6.10
N GLU A 331 8.22 0.95 6.05
CA GLU A 331 8.14 0.21 4.78
C GLU A 331 6.73 0.20 4.17
N VAL A 332 5.69 0.29 5.00
CA VAL A 332 4.31 0.50 4.55
C VAL A 332 4.12 1.97 4.16
N SER A 333 4.68 2.38 3.04
CA SER A 333 4.48 3.73 2.50
C SER A 333 4.34 3.70 1.00
N ALA A 334 3.42 4.50 0.47
CA ALA A 334 2.92 4.66 -0.90
C ALA A 334 3.90 4.63 -2.04
N VAL A 335 5.12 5.00 -1.70
CA VAL A 335 6.18 5.13 -2.66
C VAL A 335 7.08 3.91 -2.70
N ALA A 336 6.93 3.01 -1.73
CA ALA A 336 7.54 1.70 -1.66
C ALA A 336 6.67 0.50 -2.09
N PRO A 337 5.31 0.51 -2.16
CA PRO A 337 4.60 -0.70 -2.51
C PRO A 337 5.02 -1.06 -3.92
N PHE A 338 5.34 -2.32 -4.12
CA PHE A 338 5.89 -2.84 -5.37
C PHE A 338 7.25 -2.27 -5.78
N ALA A 339 7.79 -1.25 -5.10
CA ALA A 339 9.06 -0.64 -5.48
C ALA A 339 10.26 -1.49 -5.04
N VAL A 340 10.08 -2.43 -4.09
CA VAL A 340 11.17 -3.28 -3.59
C VAL A 340 12.35 -2.45 -3.07
N ILE A 341 12.03 -1.33 -2.42
CA ILE A 341 13.05 -0.42 -1.90
C ILE A 341 13.64 -0.97 -0.59
N ARG A 342 14.97 -1.04 -0.53
CA ARG A 342 15.69 -1.53 0.63
C ARG A 342 15.66 -0.48 1.76
N GLN A 343 14.90 -0.73 2.82
CA GLN A 343 14.84 0.09 4.04
C GLN A 343 15.64 -0.47 5.21
N HIS A 344 16.27 -1.64 5.05
CA HIS A 344 17.28 -2.15 5.98
C HIS A 344 18.40 -2.88 5.23
N GLY A 345 19.62 -2.85 5.77
CA GLY A 345 20.78 -3.56 5.20
C GLY A 345 21.43 -2.84 4.03
N GLY A 346 21.25 -1.52 3.94
CA GLY A 346 21.78 -0.67 2.88
C GLY A 346 20.68 0.05 2.11
N SER A 347 21.03 0.50 0.91
CA SER A 347 20.13 1.11 -0.06
C SER A 347 20.34 0.49 -1.43
N ASN A 348 19.27 0.35 -2.21
CA ASN A 348 19.30 -0.08 -3.61
C ASN A 348 18.77 1.00 -4.55
N HIS A 349 18.42 2.18 -4.03
CA HIS A 349 17.90 3.29 -4.83
C HIS A 349 19.06 4.06 -5.49
N LEU A 350 18.89 4.45 -6.76
CA LEU A 350 20.03 4.87 -7.60
C LEU A 350 20.56 6.28 -7.29
N PHE A 351 19.80 7.11 -6.56
CA PHE A 351 20.14 8.52 -6.33
C PHE A 351 20.14 8.95 -4.86
N MET A 352 19.15 8.46 -4.12
CA MET A 352 18.92 8.82 -2.72
C MET A 352 19.21 7.63 -1.82
N PRO A 353 19.90 7.83 -0.68
CA PRO A 353 20.05 6.78 0.32
C PRO A 353 18.69 6.47 0.97
N THR A 354 18.62 5.31 1.60
CA THR A 354 17.52 4.89 2.47
C THR A 354 18.11 4.42 3.79
N SER A 355 17.27 4.15 4.79
CA SER A 355 17.71 3.55 6.07
C SER A 355 18.73 4.35 6.88
N LEU A 356 18.82 5.67 6.70
CA LEU A 356 19.82 6.51 7.37
C LEU A 356 19.76 6.43 8.90
N LEU A 357 18.56 6.33 9.50
CA LEU A 357 18.43 6.23 10.95
C LEU A 357 18.96 4.88 11.45
N GLN A 358 18.67 3.78 10.74
CA GLN A 358 19.19 2.46 11.09
C GLN A 358 20.72 2.41 10.93
N GLN A 359 21.25 3.03 9.87
CA GLN A 359 22.69 3.16 9.67
C GLN A 359 23.34 3.97 10.79
N TRP A 360 22.73 5.08 11.23
CA TRP A 360 23.26 5.90 12.32
C TRP A 360 23.18 5.19 13.68
N GLU A 361 22.05 4.58 14.02
CA GLU A 361 21.86 3.83 15.27
C GLU A 361 22.89 2.72 15.42
N SER A 362 23.18 2.00 14.34
CA SER A 362 24.22 0.96 14.33
C SER A 362 25.64 1.49 14.56
N THR A 363 25.85 2.81 14.48
CA THR A 363 27.09 3.50 14.86
C THR A 363 27.14 3.91 16.31
N SER A 364 25.99 3.97 16.98
CA SER A 364 25.89 4.26 18.40
C SER A 364 25.95 2.96 19.20
N HIS A 365 26.55 2.98 20.39
CA HIS A 365 26.49 1.84 21.33
C HIS A 365 25.09 1.67 21.97
N LEU A 366 24.07 2.38 21.46
CA LEU A 366 22.72 2.42 21.99
C LEU A 366 21.79 1.67 21.03
N ASP A 367 21.42 0.47 21.43
CA ASP A 367 20.59 -0.43 20.63
C ASP A 367 19.08 -0.15 20.84
N LYS A 368 18.59 1.01 20.38
CA LYS A 368 17.19 1.42 20.62
C LYS A 368 16.27 1.15 19.44
N PHE A 369 16.76 1.24 18.21
CA PHE A 369 16.02 1.01 16.97
C PHE A 369 16.39 -0.35 16.32
N GLY A 370 17.15 -1.18 17.02
CA GLY A 370 17.23 -2.62 16.77
C GLY A 370 18.49 -3.11 16.07
N GLY A 371 19.66 -2.89 16.68
CA GLY A 371 20.64 -3.96 16.95
C GLY A 371 21.32 -4.63 15.76
N GLY A 372 21.02 -4.16 14.55
CA GLY A 372 21.44 -4.81 13.31
C GLY A 372 20.32 -5.62 12.67
N ILE A 373 20.73 -6.54 11.80
CA ILE A 373 19.85 -7.29 10.92
C ILE A 373 20.06 -8.75 11.23
N VAL A 374 18.95 -9.46 11.35
CA VAL A 374 18.96 -10.90 11.56
C VAL A 374 18.46 -11.60 10.30
N ARG A 375 18.99 -12.79 10.08
CA ARG A 375 18.49 -13.73 9.07
C ARG A 375 17.75 -14.86 9.78
N VAL A 376 16.45 -14.97 9.55
CA VAL A 376 15.67 -16.13 10.01
C VAL A 376 15.95 -17.29 9.06
N THR A 377 16.40 -18.42 9.62
CA THR A 377 16.83 -19.60 8.88
C THR A 377 15.93 -20.81 9.08
N GLU A 378 15.19 -20.85 10.20
CA GLU A 378 14.20 -21.90 10.46
C GLU A 378 13.09 -21.36 11.37
N CYS A 379 11.86 -21.78 11.13
CA CYS A 379 10.72 -21.40 11.96
C CYS A 379 9.61 -22.44 11.87
N THR A 380 9.12 -22.92 13.02
CA THR A 380 7.96 -23.84 13.09
C THR A 380 6.69 -23.15 13.60
N SER A 381 6.72 -21.82 13.78
CA SER A 381 5.53 -21.04 14.16
C SER A 381 4.60 -20.94 12.96
N ASP A 382 3.38 -21.47 13.09
CA ASP A 382 2.34 -21.35 12.07
C ASP A 382 1.99 -19.89 11.85
N TYR A 383 1.91 -19.10 12.94
CA TYR A 383 1.67 -17.67 12.86
C TYR A 383 2.74 -16.94 12.05
N MET A 384 4.02 -17.13 12.37
CA MET A 384 5.10 -16.46 11.67
C MET A 384 5.17 -16.92 10.21
N ASN A 385 5.04 -18.21 9.93
CA ASN A 385 5.12 -18.74 8.57
C ASN A 385 3.97 -18.26 7.68
N ALA A 386 2.79 -17.99 8.25
CA ALA A 386 1.67 -17.36 7.56
C ALA A 386 1.92 -15.89 7.19
N MET A 387 2.86 -15.21 7.85
CA MET A 387 3.14 -13.77 7.66
C MET A 387 4.49 -13.46 7.02
N TYR A 388 5.49 -14.33 7.22
CA TYR A 388 6.89 -14.07 6.91
C TYR A 388 7.52 -15.32 6.26
N PRO A 389 8.16 -15.20 5.08
CA PRO A 389 8.28 -14.01 4.25
C PRO A 389 7.02 -13.68 3.43
N SER A 390 5.90 -14.36 3.66
CA SER A 390 4.66 -14.20 2.89
C SER A 390 4.79 -14.61 1.42
N ASN A 391 5.38 -15.77 1.15
CA ASN A 391 5.45 -16.29 -0.22
C ASN A 391 4.04 -16.67 -0.71
N CYS A 392 3.53 -15.92 -1.69
CA CYS A 392 2.21 -16.11 -2.28
C CYS A 392 2.29 -16.62 -3.73
N THR A 393 3.45 -17.15 -4.13
CA THR A 393 3.70 -17.65 -5.50
C THR A 393 2.67 -18.70 -5.93
N ASP A 394 2.31 -19.63 -5.03
CA ASP A 394 1.34 -20.69 -5.33
C ASP A 394 -0.09 -20.18 -5.50
N ALA A 395 -0.36 -18.93 -5.10
CA ALA A 395 -1.66 -18.29 -5.33
C ALA A 395 -1.76 -17.60 -6.70
N LEU A 396 -0.65 -17.48 -7.44
CA LEU A 396 -0.66 -16.92 -8.78
C LEU A 396 -1.31 -17.89 -9.78
N PRO A 397 -2.11 -17.39 -10.73
CA PRO A 397 -2.60 -18.24 -11.82
C PRO A 397 -1.44 -18.83 -12.64
N GLU A 398 -1.54 -20.12 -13.00
CA GLU A 398 -0.51 -20.84 -13.76
C GLU A 398 -0.08 -20.10 -15.03
N ARG A 399 -1.04 -19.47 -15.72
CA ARG A 399 -0.78 -18.69 -16.93
C ARG A 399 0.10 -17.46 -16.67
N VAL A 400 -0.07 -16.79 -15.54
CA VAL A 400 0.78 -15.64 -15.15
C VAL A 400 2.20 -16.13 -14.90
N VAL A 401 2.37 -17.24 -14.18
CA VAL A 401 3.68 -17.86 -13.93
C VAL A 401 4.35 -18.26 -15.25
N ALA A 402 3.62 -18.84 -16.19
CA ALA A 402 4.14 -19.21 -17.51
C ALA A 402 4.64 -17.99 -18.29
N LEU A 403 3.85 -16.91 -18.38
CA LEU A 403 4.22 -15.67 -19.07
C LEU A 403 5.46 -15.01 -18.44
N LEU A 404 5.55 -15.01 -17.12
CA LEU A 404 6.71 -14.47 -16.40
C LEU A 404 7.98 -15.26 -16.73
N ARG A 405 7.92 -16.60 -16.66
CA ARG A 405 9.06 -17.46 -16.98
C ARG A 405 9.48 -17.34 -18.44
N GLU A 406 8.53 -17.20 -19.36
CA GLU A 406 8.81 -16.92 -20.78
C GLU A 406 9.60 -15.61 -20.95
N GLY A 407 9.29 -14.59 -20.13
CA GLY A 407 10.01 -13.32 -20.10
C GLY A 407 11.32 -13.32 -19.32
N GLY A 408 11.76 -14.46 -18.77
CA GLY A 408 12.98 -14.56 -17.95
C GLY A 408 12.83 -14.08 -16.50
N HIS A 409 11.61 -13.86 -16.04
CA HIS A 409 11.30 -13.52 -14.64
C HIS A 409 11.27 -14.78 -13.77
N ILE A 410 11.74 -14.71 -12.52
CA ILE A 410 11.84 -15.87 -11.60
C ILE A 410 10.47 -16.43 -11.15
N ALA A 411 9.42 -15.63 -11.36
CA ALA A 411 8.03 -15.89 -11.03
C ALA A 411 7.81 -16.27 -9.55
N GLN A 412 8.55 -15.63 -8.64
CA GLN A 412 8.32 -15.71 -7.19
C GLN A 412 7.81 -14.37 -6.67
N GLN A 413 6.69 -14.41 -5.95
CA GLN A 413 6.07 -13.23 -5.36
C GLN A 413 5.94 -13.40 -3.85
N PHE A 414 6.23 -12.32 -3.14
CA PHE A 414 6.06 -12.21 -1.71
C PHE A 414 5.12 -11.03 -1.42
N ALA A 415 4.09 -11.23 -0.61
CA ALA A 415 3.08 -10.21 -0.32
C ALA A 415 2.94 -9.95 1.20
N PRO A 416 4.00 -9.47 1.87
CA PRO A 416 3.94 -9.21 3.32
C PRO A 416 2.94 -8.12 3.68
N THR A 417 2.71 -7.11 2.82
CA THR A 417 1.69 -6.08 3.08
C THR A 417 0.33 -6.74 3.20
N VAL A 418 -0.04 -7.55 2.21
CA VAL A 418 -1.34 -8.22 2.21
C VAL A 418 -1.51 -9.08 3.48
N ASN A 419 -0.60 -10.00 3.78
CA ASN A 419 -0.79 -10.94 4.89
C ASN A 419 -0.76 -10.30 6.29
N LEU A 420 -0.03 -9.20 6.48
CA LEU A 420 -0.03 -8.44 7.73
C LEU A 420 -1.32 -7.63 7.93
N MET A 421 -1.97 -7.22 6.83
CA MET A 421 -3.20 -6.42 6.87
C MET A 421 -4.47 -7.26 6.92
N LEU A 422 -4.43 -8.50 6.43
CA LEU A 422 -5.58 -9.41 6.42
C LEU A 422 -5.85 -9.99 7.82
N GLY A 423 -7.13 -10.22 8.11
CA GLY A 423 -7.60 -10.78 9.37
C GLY A 423 -7.32 -12.29 9.46
N PRO A 424 -7.36 -12.88 10.67
CA PRO A 424 -7.04 -14.29 10.88
C PRO A 424 -7.84 -15.26 10.00
N GLU A 425 -9.13 -14.98 9.76
CA GLU A 425 -10.02 -15.84 8.98
C GLU A 425 -9.65 -15.94 7.50
N ILE A 426 -9.22 -14.82 6.88
CA ILE A 426 -8.76 -14.82 5.50
C ILE A 426 -7.33 -15.31 5.43
N ARG A 427 -6.47 -14.91 6.37
CA ARG A 427 -5.07 -15.35 6.40
C ARG A 427 -4.96 -16.87 6.43
N ALA A 428 -5.82 -17.56 7.19
CA ALA A 428 -5.86 -19.03 7.24
C ALA A 428 -6.18 -19.67 5.87
N LYS A 429 -6.75 -18.93 4.92
CA LYS A 429 -7.07 -19.41 3.56
C LYS A 429 -5.97 -19.10 2.55
N ILE A 430 -4.95 -18.32 2.93
CA ILE A 430 -3.84 -17.99 2.04
C ILE A 430 -2.78 -19.07 2.17
N PRO A 431 -2.38 -19.71 1.05
CA PRO A 431 -1.27 -20.66 1.05
C PRO A 431 -0.03 -20.00 1.63
N HIS A 432 0.64 -20.69 2.54
CA HIS A 432 1.91 -20.27 3.11
C HIS A 432 2.80 -21.49 3.32
N TRP A 433 4.09 -21.24 3.49
CA TRP A 433 5.04 -22.33 3.68
C TRP A 433 4.70 -23.13 4.94
N GLN A 434 4.80 -24.45 4.81
CA GLN A 434 4.52 -25.40 5.87
C GLN A 434 5.72 -26.35 6.01
N PRO A 435 6.17 -26.68 7.24
CA PRO A 435 7.27 -27.63 7.46
C PRO A 435 7.06 -28.98 6.78
N SER A 436 5.79 -29.41 6.66
CA SER A 436 5.38 -30.66 6.03
C SER A 436 5.39 -30.64 4.50
N SER A 437 5.59 -29.48 3.86
CA SER A 437 5.52 -29.32 2.40
C SER A 437 6.67 -30.03 1.66
N GLY A 438 7.77 -30.37 2.35
CA GLY A 438 8.98 -30.91 1.73
C GLY A 438 9.80 -29.88 0.95
N VAL A 439 9.38 -28.61 0.95
CA VAL A 439 10.12 -27.49 0.35
C VAL A 439 11.04 -26.88 1.41
N PRO A 440 12.30 -26.51 1.07
CA PRO A 440 13.19 -25.82 1.99
C PRO A 440 12.56 -24.54 2.58
N PHE A 441 12.89 -24.24 3.83
CA PHE A 441 12.42 -23.00 4.48
C PHE A 441 12.90 -21.77 3.70
N PRO A 442 12.01 -20.83 3.32
CA PRO A 442 12.40 -19.62 2.63
C PRO A 442 13.04 -18.65 3.62
N SER A 443 14.37 -18.67 3.74
CA SER A 443 15.11 -17.78 4.63
C SER A 443 14.86 -16.31 4.27
N TYR A 444 14.86 -15.42 5.27
CA TYR A 444 14.64 -13.99 5.06
C TYR A 444 15.37 -13.15 6.11
N THR A 445 15.58 -11.87 5.79
CA THR A 445 16.13 -10.90 6.74
C THR A 445 15.09 -9.92 7.24
N VAL A 446 15.22 -9.51 8.51
CA VAL A 446 14.43 -8.45 9.13
C VAL A 446 15.31 -7.63 10.08
N PRO A 447 14.96 -6.36 10.36
CA PRO A 447 15.59 -5.61 11.45
C PRO A 447 15.30 -6.27 12.80
N ALA A 448 16.20 -6.13 13.77
CA ALA A 448 15.99 -6.72 15.10
C ALA A 448 14.70 -6.23 15.79
N LEU A 449 14.32 -4.97 15.54
CA LEU A 449 13.06 -4.40 16.03
C LEU A 449 11.84 -5.20 15.55
N GLN A 450 11.86 -5.62 14.28
CA GLN A 450 10.79 -6.41 13.68
C GLN A 450 10.81 -7.84 14.21
N LEU A 451 12.00 -8.46 14.40
CA LEU A 451 12.09 -9.79 15.05
C LEU A 451 11.43 -9.80 16.43
N ARG A 452 11.69 -8.77 17.25
CA ARG A 452 11.07 -8.61 18.58
C ARG A 452 9.55 -8.55 18.50
N ARG A 453 9.01 -7.81 17.53
CA ARG A 453 7.56 -7.74 17.26
C ARG A 453 7.03 -9.12 16.86
N MET A 454 7.64 -9.78 15.88
CA MET A 454 7.23 -11.09 15.39
C MET A 454 7.13 -12.12 16.51
N VAL A 455 8.15 -12.19 17.37
CA VAL A 455 8.20 -13.12 18.51
C VAL A 455 7.12 -12.80 19.54
N ALA A 456 6.89 -11.53 19.84
CA ALA A 456 5.83 -11.12 20.76
C ALA A 456 4.44 -11.49 20.23
N GLU A 457 4.22 -11.35 18.92
CA GLU A 457 2.96 -11.69 18.27
C GLU A 457 2.74 -13.20 18.21
N ALA A 458 3.76 -13.99 17.88
CA ALA A 458 3.68 -15.45 17.94
C ALA A 458 3.43 -15.96 19.37
N ARG A 459 4.07 -15.37 20.38
CA ARG A 459 3.77 -15.68 21.80
C ARG A 459 2.31 -15.42 22.15
N ALA A 460 1.70 -14.36 21.59
CA ALA A 460 0.31 -14.03 21.86
C ALA A 460 -0.69 -15.07 21.30
N THR A 461 -0.27 -15.94 20.37
CA THR A 461 -1.10 -17.06 19.89
C THR A 461 -1.08 -18.27 20.83
N ASN A 462 -0.20 -18.28 21.85
CA ASN A 462 0.02 -19.41 22.75
C ASN A 462 0.39 -20.72 22.04
N GLU A 463 1.02 -20.65 20.86
CA GLU A 463 1.49 -21.83 20.15
C GLU A 463 2.88 -22.27 20.62
N LYS A 464 3.15 -23.58 20.52
CA LYS A 464 4.50 -24.11 20.68
C LYS A 464 5.27 -23.89 19.38
N PHE A 465 6.45 -23.30 19.44
CA PHE A 465 7.27 -23.12 18.25
C PHE A 465 8.77 -23.11 18.53
N THR A 466 9.53 -23.33 17.46
CA THR A 466 10.97 -23.14 17.42
C THR A 466 11.31 -22.09 16.37
N LEU A 467 12.33 -21.30 16.64
CA LEU A 467 12.81 -20.23 15.78
C LEU A 467 14.33 -20.23 15.80
N GLU A 468 14.97 -20.38 14.64
CA GLU A 468 16.40 -20.19 14.46
C GLU A 468 16.66 -18.97 13.60
N TYR A 469 17.61 -18.14 14.04
CA TYR A 469 18.08 -16.99 13.28
C TYR A 469 19.56 -16.74 13.55
N GLU A 470 20.14 -15.97 12.64
CA GLU A 470 21.54 -15.61 12.65
C GLU A 470 21.68 -14.09 12.73
N HIS A 471 22.60 -13.64 13.57
CA HIS A 471 23.02 -12.24 13.55
C HIS A 471 23.95 -12.03 12.36
N LEU A 472 23.64 -11.05 11.52
CA LEU A 472 24.51 -10.71 10.39
C LEU A 472 25.60 -9.72 10.86
N PRO A 473 26.88 -9.96 10.54
CA PRO A 473 27.95 -9.05 10.92
C PRO A 473 27.91 -7.78 10.06
N GLY A 474 28.12 -6.62 10.68
CA GLY A 474 28.16 -5.34 9.96
C GLY A 474 26.80 -4.68 9.79
N ARG A 475 26.80 -3.53 9.09
CA ARG A 475 25.68 -2.56 9.06
C ARG A 475 24.95 -2.51 7.73
N VAL A 476 25.68 -2.81 6.65
CA VAL A 476 25.27 -2.66 5.26
C VAL A 476 25.94 -3.77 4.46
N GLY A 477 25.19 -4.38 3.55
CA GLY A 477 25.72 -5.35 2.62
C GLY A 477 24.87 -5.44 1.36
N ASP A 478 25.40 -6.15 0.37
CA ASP A 478 24.64 -6.57 -0.80
C ASP A 478 23.81 -7.84 -0.49
N GLU A 479 23.16 -8.40 -1.51
CA GLU A 479 22.39 -9.63 -1.32
C GLU A 479 23.31 -10.85 -1.08
N THR A 480 24.58 -10.81 -1.50
CA THR A 480 25.58 -11.82 -1.18
C THR A 480 25.90 -11.83 0.32
N TRP A 481 26.04 -10.65 0.92
CA TRP A 481 26.21 -10.50 2.37
C TRP A 481 25.02 -11.09 3.12
N ARG A 482 23.77 -10.80 2.70
CA ARG A 482 22.58 -11.41 3.31
C ARG A 482 22.56 -12.94 3.19
N GLN A 483 23.18 -13.49 2.16
CA GLN A 483 23.24 -14.94 1.90
C GLN A 483 24.34 -15.66 2.65
N THR A 484 25.45 -15.00 2.99
CA THR A 484 26.66 -15.71 3.45
C THR A 484 27.18 -15.26 4.80
N ALA A 485 26.90 -14.03 5.22
CA ALA A 485 27.48 -13.48 6.43
C ALA A 485 26.81 -14.05 7.68
N VAL A 486 27.60 -14.43 8.70
CA VAL A 486 27.09 -14.86 10.00
C VAL A 486 28.06 -14.45 11.11
N ALA A 487 27.53 -13.83 12.17
CA ALA A 487 28.27 -13.46 13.37
C ALA A 487 27.99 -14.43 14.53
N SER A 488 26.73 -14.84 14.68
CA SER A 488 26.27 -15.80 15.67
C SER A 488 24.94 -16.43 15.25
N TRP A 489 24.61 -17.56 15.87
CA TRP A 489 23.35 -18.29 15.69
C TRP A 489 22.58 -18.27 17.00
N VAL A 490 21.27 -18.13 16.92
CA VAL A 490 20.35 -18.17 18.05
C VAL A 490 19.22 -19.14 17.74
N ARG A 491 18.88 -19.97 18.72
CA ARG A 491 17.76 -20.89 18.71
C ARG A 491 16.85 -20.59 19.89
N LEU A 492 15.59 -20.30 19.60
CA LEU A 492 14.53 -20.12 20.57
C LEU A 492 13.56 -21.30 20.49
N GLU A 493 13.21 -21.87 21.64
CA GLU A 493 12.13 -22.84 21.79
C GLU A 493 11.10 -22.30 22.79
N GLU A 494 9.84 -22.22 22.38
CA GLU A 494 8.69 -21.77 23.18
C GLU A 494 7.69 -22.92 23.32
N ASP A 495 7.19 -23.16 24.53
CA ASP A 495 6.30 -24.29 24.83
C ASP A 495 4.80 -23.99 24.69
N GLY A 496 4.44 -22.73 24.39
CA GLY A 496 3.06 -22.23 24.31
C GLY A 496 2.37 -22.01 25.67
N LYS A 497 3.07 -22.25 26.78
CA LYS A 497 2.58 -22.13 28.17
C LYS A 497 3.40 -21.13 29.00
N GLY A 498 4.27 -20.37 28.34
CA GLY A 498 5.16 -19.39 28.95
C GLY A 498 6.55 -19.93 29.32
N GLY A 499 6.82 -21.22 29.09
CA GLY A 499 8.15 -21.79 29.17
C GLY A 499 8.95 -21.53 27.89
N ARG A 500 10.19 -21.07 28.06
CA ARG A 500 11.08 -20.76 26.94
C ARG A 500 12.52 -21.16 27.21
N GLN A 501 13.20 -21.60 26.16
CA GLN A 501 14.63 -21.86 26.15
C GLN A 501 15.28 -21.08 25.00
N CYS A 502 16.28 -20.26 25.32
CA CYS A 502 17.07 -19.55 24.32
C CYS A 502 18.52 -20.02 24.40
N LEU A 503 19.06 -20.42 23.25
CA LEU A 503 20.43 -20.86 23.08
C LEU A 503 21.13 -20.04 22.01
N MET A 504 22.41 -19.73 22.20
CA MET A 504 23.29 -19.06 21.26
C MET A 504 24.59 -19.85 21.05
N ARG A 505 25.13 -19.79 19.84
CA ARG A 505 26.52 -20.14 19.53
C ARG A 505 27.18 -19.06 18.66
N ARG A 506 28.48 -18.84 18.82
CA ARG A 506 29.27 -17.86 18.03
C ARG A 506 30.06 -18.47 16.88
N ASP A 507 30.19 -19.79 16.89
CA ASP A 507 30.88 -20.56 15.85
C ASP A 507 29.97 -21.74 15.49
N ALA A 508 29.89 -22.09 14.21
CA ALA A 508 29.09 -23.22 13.73
C ALA A 508 29.46 -24.55 14.42
N LYS A 509 30.71 -24.68 14.89
CA LYS A 509 31.22 -25.86 15.61
C LYS A 509 31.16 -25.72 17.14
N ALA A 510 30.88 -24.54 17.67
CA ALA A 510 30.77 -24.33 19.11
C ALA A 510 29.49 -24.97 19.67
N ALA A 511 29.56 -25.39 20.93
CA ALA A 511 28.39 -25.86 21.67
C ALA A 511 27.39 -24.72 21.88
N TRP A 512 26.11 -25.07 21.89
CA TRP A 512 25.04 -24.16 22.25
C TRP A 512 25.15 -23.78 23.73
N THR A 513 25.03 -22.49 24.01
CA THR A 513 25.08 -21.92 25.36
C THR A 513 23.81 -21.11 25.63
N PRO A 514 23.33 -20.99 26.87
CA PRO A 514 22.16 -20.15 27.16
C PRO A 514 22.36 -18.70 26.69
N CYS A 515 21.33 -18.10 26.09
CA CYS A 515 21.37 -16.69 25.71
C CYS A 515 21.53 -15.78 26.93
N SER A 516 22.19 -14.64 26.74
CA SER A 516 22.20 -13.54 27.69
C SER A 516 20.87 -12.77 27.67
N GLN A 517 20.57 -12.05 28.76
CA GLN A 517 19.27 -11.37 28.92
C GLN A 517 19.01 -10.25 27.92
N ASP A 518 20.06 -9.74 27.27
CA ASP A 518 20.03 -8.73 26.21
C ASP A 518 19.68 -9.31 24.81
N GLU A 519 19.58 -10.64 24.67
CA GLU A 519 19.23 -11.24 23.39
C GLU A 519 17.85 -10.80 22.89
N LEU A 520 17.73 -10.59 21.57
CA LEU A 520 16.57 -9.97 20.92
C LEU A 520 15.25 -10.68 21.26
N VAL A 521 15.24 -12.00 21.21
CA VAL A 521 14.04 -12.80 21.51
C VAL A 521 13.62 -12.73 22.99
N LEU A 522 14.52 -12.32 23.89
CA LEU A 522 14.23 -12.14 25.31
C LEU A 522 13.78 -10.71 25.64
N GLN A 523 14.06 -9.75 24.76
CA GLN A 523 13.61 -8.37 24.90
C GLN A 523 12.08 -8.24 24.75
N PRO A 524 11.47 -7.22 25.37
CA PRO A 524 10.05 -6.92 25.14
C PRO A 524 9.80 -6.50 23.68
N ALA A 525 8.53 -6.54 23.27
CA ALA A 525 8.12 -5.93 22.01
C ALA A 525 8.52 -4.43 21.96
N PRO A 526 8.60 -3.82 20.77
CA PRO A 526 8.64 -2.36 20.69
C PRO A 526 7.44 -1.74 21.42
N GLU A 527 7.56 -0.52 21.95
CA GLU A 527 6.48 0.13 22.70
C GLU A 527 6.07 1.48 22.07
N GLY A 528 4.86 1.93 22.40
CA GLY A 528 4.36 3.26 22.06
C GLY A 528 4.34 3.55 20.55
N LEU A 529 4.96 4.65 20.16
CA LEU A 529 4.93 5.15 18.78
C LEU A 529 5.70 4.24 17.80
N LEU A 530 6.74 3.53 18.27
CA LEU A 530 7.50 2.59 17.44
C LEU A 530 6.59 1.46 16.94
N MET A 531 5.68 0.97 17.78
CA MET A 531 4.68 -0.01 17.36
C MET A 531 3.72 0.53 16.32
N LYS A 532 3.43 1.84 16.33
CA LYS A 532 2.44 2.47 15.45
C LYS A 532 2.99 2.93 14.11
N ILE A 533 4.28 3.27 14.05
CA ILE A 533 4.92 3.84 12.86
C ILE A 533 5.85 2.82 12.19
N MET A 534 6.62 2.06 12.96
CA MET A 534 7.68 1.22 12.40
C MET A 534 7.18 -0.20 12.17
N LEU A 535 6.86 -0.50 10.91
CA LEU A 535 6.61 -1.84 10.40
C LEU A 535 7.58 -2.11 9.25
N PHE A 536 8.28 -3.24 9.33
CA PHE A 536 9.27 -3.68 8.35
C PHE A 536 8.87 -5.02 7.75
N PHE A 537 9.10 -5.17 6.46
CA PHE A 537 8.87 -6.38 5.72
C PHE A 537 10.09 -7.31 5.77
N PRO A 538 9.83 -8.63 5.74
CA PRO A 538 10.87 -9.62 5.55
C PRO A 538 11.43 -9.50 4.14
N TYR A 539 12.76 -9.45 4.00
CA TYR A 539 13.42 -9.52 2.70
C TYR A 539 13.83 -10.97 2.43
N PRO A 540 13.13 -11.68 1.53
CA PRO A 540 13.40 -13.07 1.23
C PRO A 540 14.78 -13.24 0.59
N ILE A 541 15.45 -14.33 0.93
CA ILE A 541 16.73 -14.71 0.35
C ILE A 541 16.48 -15.83 -0.66
N ILE A 542 16.77 -15.55 -1.92
CA ILE A 542 16.68 -16.53 -3.01
C ILE A 542 18.11 -16.95 -3.39
N PRO A 543 18.47 -18.23 -3.25
CA PRO A 543 19.82 -18.69 -3.57
C PRO A 543 20.23 -18.35 -5.00
N GLY A 544 21.39 -17.70 -5.15
CA GLY A 544 21.95 -17.32 -6.45
C GLY A 544 21.33 -16.07 -7.08
N LEU A 545 20.39 -15.41 -6.42
CA LEU A 545 19.87 -14.10 -6.82
C LEU A 545 20.66 -13.00 -6.12
N ASP A 546 21.04 -11.97 -6.86
CA ASP A 546 21.87 -10.84 -6.41
C ASP A 546 21.05 -9.57 -6.11
N THR A 547 19.73 -9.67 -6.18
CA THR A 547 18.78 -8.56 -5.96
C THR A 547 17.54 -9.04 -5.20
N LEU A 548 16.77 -8.11 -4.65
CA LEU A 548 15.55 -8.42 -3.91
C LEU A 548 14.42 -8.85 -4.87
N PRO A 549 13.65 -9.91 -4.54
CA PRO A 549 12.48 -10.29 -5.32
C PRO A 549 11.33 -9.29 -5.19
N CYS A 550 10.31 -9.40 -6.03
CA CYS A 550 9.08 -8.61 -5.89
C CYS A 550 8.46 -8.79 -4.50
N LEU A 551 8.25 -7.65 -3.83
CA LEU A 551 7.58 -7.52 -2.54
C LEU A 551 6.37 -6.60 -2.69
N ASP A 552 5.20 -7.13 -2.37
CA ASP A 552 3.91 -6.41 -2.29
C ASP A 552 3.51 -6.13 -0.85
#